data_AF-A0A2V5TH85-F1
#
_entry.id   AF-A0A2V5TH85-F1
#
_cell.length_a   1.000
_cell.length_b   1.000
_cell.length_c   1.000
_cell.angle_alpha   90.00
_cell.angle_beta   90.00
_cell.angle_gamma   90.00
#
_symmetry.space_group_name_H-M   'P 1'
#
loop_
_entity.id
_entity.type
_entity.pdbx_description
1 polymer ?
#
loop_
_entity_poly.entity_id
_entity_poly.type
_entity_poly.pdbx_seq_one_letter_code
_entity_poly.pdbx_strand_id
1 'polypeptide(L)'
;MNTLAAFYRSSVGKKMIVAITGVILILFVVGHLLGNLQIFLGPDWINGYSQHLRDLGPLLWAIRVFLLATVTVHIYATIQLAIENRRARPEPYVERDYVKASWASRHMVVSGLVVLAFIIFHLLHFTARKFNPQFPLLKLDPLNRYDVYSM
;
A
#
# COMPACT_ATOMS: atom_id res chain seq x y z
N MET A 1 32.56 12.04 7.65
CA MET A 1 31.11 12.35 7.69
C MET A 1 30.38 11.28 6.89
N ASN A 2 29.38 10.62 7.47
CA ASN A 2 28.68 9.52 6.80
C ASN A 2 27.67 10.10 5.79
N THR A 3 28.05 10.14 4.52
CA THR A 3 27.31 10.82 3.41
C THR A 3 25.88 10.30 3.26
N LEU A 4 25.65 9.01 3.52
CA LEU A 4 24.32 8.38 3.53
C LEU A 4 23.42 8.96 4.63
N ALA A 5 23.97 9.19 5.83
CA ALA A 5 23.21 9.78 6.93
C ALA A 5 22.89 11.26 6.68
N ALA A 6 23.79 12.00 6.02
CA ALA A 6 23.55 13.37 5.61
C ALA A 6 22.45 13.46 4.53
N PHE A 7 22.49 12.56 3.54
CA PHE A 7 21.47 12.47 2.50
C PHE A 7 20.08 12.18 3.08
N TYR A 8 19.98 11.17 3.96
CA TYR A 8 18.72 10.81 4.61
C TYR A 8 18.15 11.92 5.50
N ARG A 9 19.00 12.70 6.18
CA ARG A 9 18.54 13.81 7.04
C ARG A 9 18.01 14.99 6.22
N SER A 10 18.45 15.14 4.98
CA SER A 10 18.01 16.23 4.10
C SER A 10 16.54 16.08 3.67
N SER A 11 15.86 17.21 3.48
CA SER A 11 14.49 17.23 2.95
C SER A 11 14.41 16.71 1.51
N VAL A 12 15.47 16.89 0.72
CA VAL A 12 15.57 16.38 -0.65
C VAL A 12 15.65 14.85 -0.65
N GLY A 13 16.53 14.25 0.16
CA GLY A 13 16.68 12.81 0.26
C GLY A 13 15.39 12.12 0.71
N LYS A 14 14.69 12.67 1.71
CA LYS A 14 13.38 12.16 2.14
C LYS A 14 12.33 12.20 1.03
N LYS A 15 12.27 13.30 0.26
CA LYS A 15 11.35 13.40 -0.89
C LYS A 15 11.68 12.38 -1.98
N MET A 16 12.96 12.12 -2.25
CA MET A 16 13.37 11.07 -3.18
C MET A 16 12.95 9.68 -2.69
N ILE A 17 13.13 9.38 -1.40
CA ILE A 17 12.66 8.12 -0.81
C ILE A 17 11.15 7.96 -0.97
N VAL A 18 10.38 9.01 -0.66
CA VAL A 18 8.91 9.01 -0.83
C VAL A 18 8.52 8.81 -2.30
N ALA A 19 9.22 9.45 -3.25
CA ALA A 19 8.95 9.29 -4.68
C ALA A 19 9.21 7.86 -5.16
N ILE A 20 10.38 7.28 -4.83
CA ILE A 20 10.75 5.92 -5.25
C ILE A 20 9.79 4.90 -4.64
N THR A 21 9.56 4.97 -3.33
CA THR A 21 8.61 4.07 -2.66
C THR A 21 7.19 4.25 -3.19
N GLY A 22 6.77 5.48 -3.52
CA GLY A 22 5.48 5.77 -4.14
C GLY A 22 5.32 5.11 -5.51
N VAL A 23 6.35 5.16 -6.37
CA VAL A 23 6.32 4.47 -7.68
C VAL A 23 6.17 2.97 -7.50
N ILE A 24 6.92 2.36 -6.58
CA ILE A 24 6.83 0.92 -6.29
C ILE A 24 5.39 0.56 -5.84
N LEU A 25 4.82 1.34 -4.92
CA LEU A 25 3.47 1.09 -4.41
C LEU A 25 2.39 1.30 -5.50
N ILE A 26 2.54 2.28 -6.38
CA ILE A 26 1.61 2.48 -7.51
C ILE A 26 1.64 1.28 -8.46
N LEU A 27 2.84 0.82 -8.85
CA LEU A 27 3.00 -0.36 -9.70
C LEU A 27 2.37 -1.59 -9.06
N PHE A 28 2.59 -1.78 -7.76
CA PHE A 28 1.95 -2.85 -7.01
C PHE A 28 0.42 -2.72 -7.03
N VAL A 29 -0.14 -1.54 -6.73
CA VAL A 29 -1.60 -1.32 -6.70
C VAL A 29 -2.22 -1.59 -8.07
N VAL A 30 -1.58 -1.19 -9.16
CA VAL A 30 -2.06 -1.49 -10.52
C VAL A 30 -2.09 -2.99 -10.76
N GLY A 31 -0.98 -3.70 -10.50
CA GLY A 31 -0.93 -5.16 -10.67
C GLY A 31 -1.91 -5.89 -9.75
N HIS A 32 -2.02 -5.45 -8.50
CA HIS A 32 -2.97 -5.97 -7.52
C HIS A 32 -4.41 -5.79 -8.00
N LEU A 33 -4.77 -4.59 -8.48
CA LEU A 33 -6.09 -4.33 -9.03
C LEU A 33 -6.37 -5.23 -10.23
N LEU A 34 -5.44 -5.35 -11.18
CA LEU A 34 -5.60 -6.23 -12.35
C LEU A 34 -5.84 -7.69 -11.94
N GLY A 35 -5.12 -8.20 -10.94
CA GLY A 35 -5.37 -9.53 -10.38
C GLY A 35 -6.77 -9.68 -9.79
N ASN A 36 -7.26 -8.68 -9.05
CA ASN A 36 -8.60 -8.69 -8.47
C ASN A 36 -9.71 -8.54 -9.52
N LEU A 37 -9.50 -7.77 -10.58
CA LEU A 37 -10.48 -7.58 -11.66
C LEU A 37 -10.78 -8.89 -12.41
N GLN A 38 -9.93 -9.91 -12.28
CA GLN A 38 -10.23 -11.26 -12.79
C GLN A 38 -11.50 -11.87 -12.18
N ILE A 39 -12.00 -11.33 -11.06
CA ILE A 39 -13.32 -11.72 -10.51
C ILE A 39 -14.44 -11.56 -11.54
N PHE A 40 -14.34 -10.58 -12.45
CA PHE A 40 -15.34 -10.35 -13.50
C PHE A 40 -15.22 -11.32 -14.68
N LEU A 41 -14.12 -12.10 -14.77
CA LEU A 41 -13.89 -13.09 -15.83
C LEU A 41 -14.40 -14.48 -15.45
N GLY A 42 -14.81 -14.67 -14.20
CA GLY A 42 -15.35 -15.92 -13.67
C GLY A 42 -14.42 -16.66 -12.71
N PRO A 43 -14.91 -17.74 -12.07
CA PRO A 43 -14.22 -18.42 -10.98
C PRO A 43 -12.84 -18.98 -11.38
N ASP A 44 -12.73 -19.54 -12.59
CA ASP A 44 -11.50 -20.19 -13.04
C ASP A 44 -10.30 -19.26 -13.17
N TRP A 45 -10.55 -18.02 -13.59
CA TRP A 45 -9.52 -17.00 -13.74
C TRP A 45 -8.95 -16.58 -12.38
N ILE A 46 -9.83 -16.16 -11.46
CA ILE A 46 -9.38 -15.69 -10.15
C ILE A 46 -8.81 -16.84 -9.28
N ASN A 47 -9.43 -18.03 -9.30
CA ASN A 47 -8.93 -19.18 -8.54
C ASN A 47 -7.61 -19.70 -9.13
N GLY A 48 -7.47 -19.71 -10.46
CA GLY A 48 -6.22 -20.06 -11.13
C GLY A 48 -5.09 -19.08 -10.83
N TYR A 49 -5.37 -17.77 -10.89
CA TYR A 49 -4.40 -16.73 -10.53
C TYR A 49 -3.99 -16.81 -9.05
N SER A 50 -4.95 -17.00 -8.16
CA SER A 50 -4.70 -17.22 -6.73
C SER A 50 -3.82 -18.45 -6.49
N GLN A 51 -4.10 -19.57 -7.15
CA GLN A 51 -3.30 -20.79 -7.04
C GLN A 51 -1.87 -20.55 -7.54
N HIS A 52 -1.69 -19.95 -8.71
CA HIS A 52 -0.37 -19.64 -9.26
C HIS A 52 0.45 -18.76 -8.31
N LEU A 53 -0.15 -17.74 -7.69
CA LEU A 53 0.53 -16.91 -6.69
C LEU A 53 0.98 -17.73 -5.47
N ARG A 54 0.16 -18.68 -5.01
CA ARG A 54 0.49 -19.56 -3.88
C ARG A 54 1.62 -20.53 -4.24
N ASP A 55 1.65 -21.01 -5.47
CA ASP A 55 2.67 -21.94 -5.97
C ASP A 55 4.07 -21.29 -6.01
N LEU A 56 4.17 -19.95 -6.01
CA LEU A 56 5.43 -19.23 -5.83
C LEU A 56 6.07 -19.47 -4.44
N GLY A 57 5.30 -19.95 -3.46
CA GLY A 57 5.80 -20.39 -2.15
C GLY A 57 6.63 -19.32 -1.42
N PRO A 58 7.92 -19.56 -1.14
CA PRO A 58 8.78 -18.58 -0.44
C PRO A 58 8.91 -17.24 -1.15
N LEU A 59 8.86 -17.21 -2.49
CA LEU A 59 8.97 -15.98 -3.26
C LEU A 59 7.78 -15.04 -2.98
N LEU A 60 6.57 -15.60 -2.82
CA LEU A 60 5.40 -14.81 -2.45
C LEU A 60 5.60 -14.12 -1.08
N TRP A 61 6.20 -14.82 -0.12
CA TRP A 61 6.52 -14.24 1.19
C TRP A 61 7.59 -13.15 1.11
N ALA A 62 8.62 -13.35 0.29
CA ALA A 62 9.63 -12.31 0.05
C ALA A 62 8.99 -11.03 -0.54
N ILE A 63 8.11 -11.17 -1.53
CA ILE A 63 7.36 -10.05 -2.12
C ILE A 63 6.50 -9.36 -1.06
N ARG A 64 5.79 -10.13 -0.21
CA ARG A 64 4.97 -9.57 0.88
C ARG A 64 5.81 -8.74 1.87
N VAL A 65 6.92 -9.29 2.36
CA VAL A 65 7.81 -8.59 3.29
C VAL A 65 8.40 -7.34 2.65
N PHE A 66 8.81 -7.43 1.38
CA PHE A 66 9.31 -6.29 0.62
C PHE A 66 8.28 -5.16 0.50
N LEU A 67 7.03 -5.49 0.17
CA LEU A 67 5.95 -4.50 0.06
C LEU A 67 5.59 -3.90 1.42
N LEU A 68 5.55 -4.70 2.48
CA LEU A 68 5.33 -4.23 3.84
C LEU A 68 6.44 -3.27 4.30
N ALA A 69 7.70 -3.62 4.04
CA ALA A 69 8.82 -2.73 4.32
C ALA A 69 8.73 -1.42 3.52
N THR A 70 8.40 -1.52 2.23
CA THR A 70 8.25 -0.36 1.33
C THR A 70 7.16 0.59 1.83
N VAL A 71 5.97 0.08 2.19
CA VAL A 71 4.88 0.93 2.69
C VAL A 71 5.20 1.54 4.05
N THR A 72 5.87 0.80 4.95
CA THR A 72 6.32 1.34 6.23
C THR A 72 7.32 2.47 6.04
N VAL A 73 8.32 2.30 5.17
CA VAL A 73 9.30 3.35 4.86
C VAL A 73 8.62 4.57 4.22
N HIS A 74 7.66 4.35 3.30
CA HIS A 74 6.89 5.41 2.67
C HIS A 74 6.10 6.24 3.70
N ILE A 75 5.35 5.57 4.57
CA ILE A 75 4.56 6.22 5.63
C ILE A 75 5.48 6.96 6.60
N TYR A 76 6.58 6.34 7.02
CA TYR A 76 7.51 6.97 7.95
C TYR A 76 8.10 8.26 7.36
N ALA A 77 8.63 8.19 6.13
CA ALA A 77 9.23 9.35 5.47
C ALA A 77 8.22 10.47 5.17
N THR A 78 6.98 10.12 4.79
CA THR A 78 5.91 11.10 4.57
C THR A 78 5.47 11.79 5.86
N ILE A 79 5.36 11.07 6.98
CA ILE A 79 5.07 11.65 8.31
C ILE A 79 6.20 12.61 8.73
N GLN A 80 7.47 12.22 8.58
CA GLN A 80 8.59 13.10 8.89
C GLN A 80 8.54 14.40 8.08
N LEU A 81 8.30 14.31 6.77
CA LEU A 81 8.14 15.49 5.91
C LEU A 81 6.93 16.35 6.30
N ALA A 82 5.81 15.73 6.69
CA ALA A 82 4.62 16.47 7.14
C ALA A 82 4.90 17.24 8.44
N ILE A 83 5.60 16.62 9.40
CA ILE A 83 6.03 17.27 10.65
C ILE A 83 7.02 18.41 10.36
N GLU A 84 8.03 18.17 9.52
CA GLU A 84 9.01 19.19 9.13
C GLU A 84 8.37 20.39 8.44
N ASN A 85 7.46 20.14 7.49
CA ASN A 85 6.71 21.18 6.80
C ASN A 85 5.85 22.02 7.77
N ARG A 86 5.26 21.37 8.78
CA ARG A 86 4.47 22.06 9.81
C ARG A 86 5.36 22.87 10.76
N ARG A 87 6.51 22.33 11.18
CA ARG A 87 7.47 23.03 12.05
C ARG A 87 8.14 24.22 11.35
N ALA A 88 8.38 24.11 10.05
CA ALA A 88 8.91 25.21 9.24
C ALA A 88 7.89 26.36 9.05
N ARG A 89 6.65 26.22 9.55
CA ARG A 89 5.58 27.23 9.43
C ARG A 89 4.94 27.50 10.81
N PRO A 90 5.58 28.34 11.65
CA PRO A 90 5.04 28.71 12.96
C PRO A 90 3.78 29.58 12.86
N GLU A 91 3.76 30.53 11.91
CA GLU A 91 2.62 31.40 11.64
C GLU A 91 1.79 30.87 10.44
N PRO A 92 0.48 30.66 10.58
CA PRO A 92 -0.38 30.26 9.47
C PRO A 92 -0.53 31.40 8.45
N TYR A 93 -0.65 31.04 7.17
CA TYR A 93 -0.87 32.03 6.11
C TYR A 93 -2.19 32.80 6.33
N VAL A 94 -2.09 34.12 6.39
CA VAL A 94 -3.21 35.06 6.52
C VAL A 94 -4.12 35.00 5.30
N GLU A 95 -3.52 34.92 4.10
CA GLU A 95 -4.22 34.62 2.86
C GLU A 95 -3.70 33.32 2.27
N ARG A 96 -4.60 32.38 2.01
CA ARG A 96 -4.26 31.10 1.40
C ARG A 96 -4.33 31.21 -0.12
N ASP A 97 -3.41 31.97 -0.68
CA ASP A 97 -3.31 32.10 -2.14
C ASP A 97 -2.61 30.85 -2.70
N TYR A 98 -3.41 29.85 -3.06
CA TYR A 98 -2.92 28.53 -3.44
C TYR A 98 -2.39 28.50 -4.89
N VAL A 99 -1.25 29.15 -5.14
CA VAL A 99 -0.69 29.26 -6.50
C VAL A 99 -0.24 27.90 -7.07
N LYS A 100 0.20 26.95 -6.23
CA LYS A 100 0.77 25.66 -6.67
C LYS A 100 0.24 24.40 -5.95
N ALA A 101 -0.63 24.54 -4.96
CA ALA A 101 -1.14 23.39 -4.19
C ALA A 101 -2.41 22.82 -4.83
N SER A 102 -2.29 21.67 -5.50
CA SER A 102 -3.44 20.95 -6.06
C SER A 102 -4.37 20.39 -4.98
N TRP A 103 -5.62 20.08 -5.33
CA TRP A 103 -6.58 19.49 -4.40
C TRP A 103 -6.07 18.17 -3.78
N ALA A 104 -5.42 17.34 -4.58
CA ALA A 104 -4.79 16.09 -4.13
C ALA A 104 -3.68 16.35 -3.11
N SER A 105 -2.86 17.38 -3.31
CA SER A 105 -1.80 17.77 -2.37
C SER A 105 -2.38 18.26 -1.04
N ARG A 106 -3.50 19.00 -1.07
CA ARG A 106 -4.16 19.52 0.14
C ARG A 106 -4.73 18.42 1.03
N HIS A 107 -5.26 17.36 0.43
CA HIS A 107 -5.86 16.24 1.17
C HIS A 107 -4.91 15.05 1.35
N MET A 108 -3.64 15.17 0.96
CA MET A 108 -2.67 14.07 0.95
C MET A 108 -2.50 13.36 2.30
N VAL A 109 -2.53 14.10 3.42
CA VAL A 109 -2.44 13.50 4.76
C VAL A 109 -3.71 12.72 5.09
N VAL A 110 -4.89 13.30 4.80
CA VAL A 110 -6.18 12.67 5.08
C VAL A 110 -6.34 11.40 4.23
N SER A 111 -6.08 11.49 2.92
CA SER A 111 -6.14 10.33 2.04
C SER A 111 -5.13 9.26 2.43
N GLY A 112 -3.92 9.64 2.86
CA GLY A 112 -2.93 8.71 3.39
C GLY A 112 -3.40 7.96 4.64
N LEU A 113 -4.05 8.64 5.58
CA LEU A 113 -4.60 8.01 6.79
C LEU A 113 -5.75 7.06 6.46
N VAL A 114 -6.63 7.42 5.53
CA VAL A 114 -7.70 6.55 5.04
C VAL A 114 -7.12 5.29 4.41
N VAL A 115 -6.11 5.43 3.55
CA VAL A 115 -5.42 4.29 2.92
C VAL A 115 -4.71 3.43 3.96
N LEU A 116 -4.08 4.02 4.99
CA LEU A 116 -3.45 3.25 6.07
C LEU A 116 -4.48 2.41 6.85
N ALA A 117 -5.62 3.00 7.21
CA ALA A 117 -6.70 2.27 7.86
C ALA A 117 -7.24 1.13 6.98
N PHE A 118 -7.40 1.39 5.68
CA PHE A 118 -7.78 0.38 4.70
C PHE A 118 -6.76 -0.75 4.61
N ILE A 119 -5.45 -0.47 4.55
CA ILE A 119 -4.40 -1.50 4.49
C ILE A 119 -4.42 -2.39 5.75
N ILE A 120 -4.56 -1.80 6.94
CA ILE A 120 -4.64 -2.56 8.20
C ILE A 120 -5.85 -3.50 8.16
N PHE A 121 -7.03 -2.95 7.83
CA PHE A 121 -8.24 -3.76 7.69
C PHE A 121 -8.08 -4.86 6.64
N HIS A 122 -7.56 -4.53 5.46
CA HIS A 122 -7.36 -5.43 4.34
C HIS A 122 -6.46 -6.62 4.73
N LEU A 123 -5.35 -6.38 5.42
CA LEU A 123 -4.47 -7.43 5.90
C LEU A 123 -5.13 -8.30 6.99
N LEU A 124 -5.84 -7.68 7.94
CA LEU A 124 -6.57 -8.43 8.97
C LEU A 124 -7.70 -9.27 8.38
N HIS A 125 -8.38 -8.76 7.36
CA HIS A 125 -9.47 -9.43 6.69
C HIS A 125 -8.95 -10.61 5.85
N PHE A 126 -8.06 -10.40 4.88
CA PHE A 126 -7.66 -11.44 3.94
C PHE A 126 -6.47 -12.29 4.38
N THR A 127 -5.49 -11.70 5.09
CA THR A 127 -4.28 -12.43 5.52
C THR A 127 -4.50 -13.09 6.88
N ALA A 128 -4.99 -12.34 7.88
CA ALA A 128 -5.23 -12.89 9.21
C ALA A 128 -6.61 -13.56 9.36
N ARG A 129 -7.51 -13.40 8.37
CA ARG A 129 -8.86 -14.02 8.33
C ARG A 129 -9.68 -13.75 9.59
N LYS A 130 -9.54 -12.55 10.17
CA LYS A 130 -10.10 -12.22 11.48
C LYS A 130 -11.60 -11.89 11.47
N PHE A 131 -12.12 -11.38 10.37
CA PHE A 131 -13.44 -10.73 10.35
C PHE A 131 -14.53 -11.48 9.56
N ASN A 132 -14.20 -12.47 8.73
CA ASN A 132 -15.20 -13.27 8.03
C ASN A 132 -15.20 -14.72 8.54
N PRO A 133 -16.27 -15.19 9.22
CA PRO A 133 -16.38 -16.56 9.72
C PRO A 133 -16.52 -17.61 8.62
N GLN A 134 -16.69 -17.20 7.36
CA GLN A 134 -16.76 -18.10 6.20
C GLN A 134 -15.37 -18.57 5.74
N PHE A 135 -14.28 -17.86 6.08
CA PHE A 135 -12.92 -18.26 5.65
C PHE A 135 -12.52 -19.70 6.00
N PRO A 136 -12.87 -20.27 7.18
CA PRO A 136 -12.61 -21.67 7.50
C PRO A 136 -13.56 -22.65 6.79
N LEU A 137 -14.69 -22.17 6.26
CA LEU A 137 -15.75 -22.97 5.63
C LEU A 137 -15.63 -23.02 4.10
N LEU A 138 -14.65 -22.32 3.52
CA LEU A 138 -14.43 -22.29 2.08
C LEU A 138 -14.10 -23.68 1.57
N LYS A 139 -14.93 -24.15 0.65
CA LYS A 139 -14.72 -25.41 -0.05
C LYS A 139 -13.68 -25.22 -1.15
N LEU A 140 -13.06 -26.31 -1.55
CA LEU A 140 -12.23 -26.31 -2.75
C LEU A 140 -13.14 -26.30 -3.98
N ASP A 141 -12.68 -25.65 -5.04
CA ASP A 141 -13.36 -25.68 -6.34
C ASP A 141 -13.28 -27.09 -6.98
N PRO A 142 -13.98 -27.35 -8.10
CA PRO A 142 -13.94 -28.66 -8.76
C PRO A 142 -12.54 -29.11 -9.21
N LEU A 143 -11.57 -28.19 -9.29
CA LEU A 143 -10.17 -28.44 -9.63
C LEU A 143 -9.27 -28.52 -8.39
N ASN A 144 -9.86 -28.65 -7.19
CA ASN A 144 -9.18 -28.77 -5.91
C ASN A 144 -8.32 -27.54 -5.54
N ARG A 145 -8.66 -26.35 -6.04
CA ARG A 145 -8.04 -25.06 -5.69
C ARG A 145 -8.87 -24.38 -4.60
N TYR A 146 -8.26 -23.46 -3.85
CA TYR A 146 -9.01 -22.62 -2.92
C TYR A 146 -10.01 -21.75 -3.69
N ASP A 147 -11.29 -21.83 -3.34
CA ASP A 147 -12.31 -21.00 -3.95
C ASP A 147 -12.26 -19.59 -3.35
N VAL A 148 -11.58 -18.68 -4.06
CA VAL A 148 -11.48 -17.26 -3.70
C VAL A 148 -12.65 -16.47 -4.29
N TYR A 149 -13.32 -17.01 -5.30
CA TYR A 149 -14.45 -16.36 -5.96
C TYR A 149 -15.68 -16.25 -5.05
N SER A 150 -15.89 -17.21 -4.15
CA SER A 150 -17.04 -17.24 -3.22
C SER A 150 -16.77 -16.60 -1.84
N MET A 151 -15.62 -15.95 -1.66
CA MET A 151 -15.21 -15.29 -0.40
C MET A 151 -15.96 -14.00 -0.08
#